data_AF-A0A1C7M409-F1
#
_entry.id   AF-A0A1C7M409-F1
#
_cell.length_a   1.000
_cell.length_b   1.000
_cell.length_c   1.000
_cell.angle_alpha   90.00
_cell.angle_beta   90.00
_cell.angle_gamma   90.00
#
_symmetry.space_group_name_H-M   'P 1'
#
loop_
_entity.id
_entity.type
_entity.pdbx_description
1 polymer ?
#
loop_
_entity_poly.entity_id
_entity_poly.type
_entity_poly.pdbx_seq_one_letter_code
_entity_poly.pdbx_strand_id
1 'polypeptide(L)'
;MLLLRARWGRSHSRHVTLPQGISCFLDEWGPRIRCGLVDEQLQRLRSTLSDKPPFCSGILPLSPENFILFYGKDSHARRVDLLNASEDDLARLTEACDPATFGVAQQDVFDETYRKALKLDSANFAVKLDAASSGLLEIIRVGLLEEHEETKAISAELYKLNVYGKGSFFKAHKDTPRGETMFGSLVITFPTPHDGGALALRHNDKEWTIDASHALSNQQRPCVAYVAFYSDVEHEVALITSGYRVTITYNLYFAEHPPSIAATAIPQLSTHESELRAVFQSLLGDPTFLPEGGHLGFGLRHQYPIPIVPSRWKKNAPDVLKDLARCLKGSDAVLSAVCRDLGLDASLKMIFKDKEKLLLVMCDRAVNLKDDGQVESCLYWHLEQCYGGQAVGYLEDARYRRDYYANEGRRNQSSIYRFLG
;
A
#
# COMPACT_ATOMS: atom_id res chain seq x y z
N MET A 1 -13.43 1.76 -4.35
CA MET A 1 -12.57 0.72 -3.74
C MET A 1 -11.82 0.03 -4.86
N LEU A 2 -10.53 -0.27 -4.70
CA LEU A 2 -9.80 -1.10 -5.66
C LEU A 2 -9.97 -2.57 -5.30
N LEU A 3 -10.03 -3.41 -6.32
CA LEU A 3 -10.26 -4.83 -6.19
C LEU A 3 -9.39 -5.60 -7.18
N LEU A 4 -8.74 -6.68 -6.73
CA LEU A 4 -8.14 -7.67 -7.62
C LEU A 4 -9.21 -8.68 -8.02
N ARG A 5 -9.55 -8.75 -9.31
CA ARG A 5 -10.43 -9.78 -9.88
C ARG A 5 -9.58 -10.88 -10.51
N ALA A 6 -9.78 -12.12 -10.09
CA ALA A 6 -9.16 -13.30 -10.68
C ALA A 6 -10.24 -14.20 -11.33
N ARG A 7 -10.08 -14.56 -12.62
CA ARG A 7 -11.01 -15.44 -13.34
C ARG A 7 -10.44 -16.85 -13.48
N TRP A 8 -11.28 -17.86 -13.21
CA TRP A 8 -10.98 -19.28 -13.40
C TRP A 8 -12.00 -19.92 -14.35
N GLY A 9 -11.54 -20.75 -15.29
CA GLY A 9 -12.41 -21.50 -16.20
C GLY A 9 -12.02 -22.97 -16.23
N ARG A 10 -12.98 -23.88 -15.99
CA ARG A 10 -12.78 -25.31 -16.23
C ARG A 10 -13.06 -25.61 -17.70
N SER A 11 -12.01 -25.86 -18.50
CA SER A 11 -12.19 -26.44 -19.82
C SER A 11 -12.73 -27.86 -19.67
N HIS A 12 -13.94 -28.12 -20.15
CA HIS A 12 -14.54 -29.45 -20.21
C HIS A 12 -13.70 -30.36 -21.13
N SER A 13 -12.83 -31.15 -20.54
CA SER A 13 -12.18 -32.28 -21.20
C SER A 13 -11.69 -33.27 -20.15
N ARG A 14 -12.57 -34.21 -19.79
CA ARG A 14 -12.28 -35.64 -19.60
C ARG A 14 -13.58 -36.34 -19.21
N HIS A 15 -14.08 -37.16 -20.13
CA HIS A 15 -15.11 -38.15 -19.86
C HIS A 15 -14.67 -39.03 -18.68
N VAL A 16 -15.44 -39.03 -17.60
CA VAL A 16 -15.39 -40.05 -16.56
C VAL A 16 -16.80 -40.62 -16.47
N THR A 17 -16.96 -41.84 -16.99
CA THR A 17 -18.18 -42.64 -16.86
C THR A 17 -18.27 -43.14 -15.42
N LEU A 18 -19.36 -42.87 -14.72
CA LEU A 18 -19.68 -43.51 -13.43
C LEU A 18 -21.03 -44.23 -13.51
N PRO A 19 -21.22 -45.33 -12.75
CA PRO A 19 -22.38 -46.21 -12.84
C PRO A 19 -23.63 -45.62 -12.16
N GLN A 20 -24.76 -46.18 -12.55
CA GLN A 20 -26.13 -45.82 -12.23
C GLN A 20 -26.47 -45.74 -10.74
N GLY A 21 -27.34 -44.78 -10.40
CA GLY A 21 -28.32 -44.92 -9.31
C GLY A 21 -28.35 -43.79 -8.27
N ILE A 22 -29.24 -42.82 -8.47
CA ILE A 22 -30.30 -42.34 -7.55
C ILE A 22 -30.75 -40.95 -8.04
N SER A 23 -32.03 -40.85 -8.37
CA SER A 23 -32.73 -39.62 -8.73
C SER A 23 -33.28 -38.92 -7.49
N CYS A 24 -33.07 -37.62 -7.36
CA CYS A 24 -34.02 -36.70 -6.74
C CYS A 24 -34.08 -35.43 -7.58
N PHE A 25 -35.24 -35.17 -8.19
CA PHE A 25 -35.63 -33.89 -8.77
C PHE A 25 -36.39 -33.09 -7.71
N LEU A 26 -36.07 -31.80 -7.59
CA LEU A 26 -37.04 -30.71 -7.49
C LEU A 26 -36.32 -29.38 -7.79
N ASP A 27 -36.90 -28.66 -8.75
CA ASP A 27 -36.46 -27.41 -9.34
C ASP A 27 -36.45 -26.22 -8.34
N GLU A 28 -35.45 -25.33 -8.48
CA GLU A 28 -35.62 -23.90 -8.81
C GLU A 28 -34.31 -23.09 -8.55
N TRP A 29 -33.57 -22.88 -9.63
CA TRP A 29 -32.74 -21.71 -10.00
C TRP A 29 -31.94 -20.94 -8.93
N GLY A 30 -30.63 -21.26 -8.87
CA GLY A 30 -29.53 -20.41 -8.38
C GLY A 30 -28.70 -21.09 -7.28
N PRO A 31 -27.42 -21.45 -7.53
CA PRO A 31 -26.67 -22.26 -6.57
C PRO A 31 -26.31 -21.45 -5.33
N ARG A 32 -27.09 -21.64 -4.26
CA ARG A 32 -26.58 -21.52 -2.90
C ARG A 32 -25.55 -22.64 -2.70
N ILE A 33 -24.28 -22.34 -2.96
CA ILE A 33 -23.19 -23.13 -2.40
C ILE A 33 -23.19 -22.84 -0.89
N ARG A 34 -24.00 -23.58 -0.13
CA ARG A 34 -23.81 -23.75 1.32
C ARG A 34 -22.98 -25.02 1.49
N CYS A 35 -21.67 -24.86 1.50
CA CYS A 35 -20.77 -25.94 1.88
C CYS A 35 -19.83 -25.36 2.92
N GLY A 36 -19.93 -25.81 4.17
CA GLY A 36 -19.09 -25.31 5.28
C GLY A 36 -17.58 -25.43 5.01
N LEU A 37 -17.19 -26.37 4.14
CA LEU A 37 -15.82 -26.54 3.65
C LEU A 37 -15.31 -25.32 2.88
N VAL A 38 -16.17 -24.69 2.08
CA VAL A 38 -15.82 -23.48 1.33
C VAL A 38 -15.67 -22.28 2.27
N ASP A 39 -16.51 -22.19 3.30
CA ASP A 39 -16.41 -21.10 4.29
C ASP A 39 -15.11 -21.22 5.12
N GLU A 40 -14.73 -22.44 5.54
CA GLU A 40 -13.45 -22.69 6.22
C GLU A 40 -12.23 -22.39 5.34
N GLN A 41 -12.24 -22.81 4.08
CA GLN A 41 -11.14 -22.53 3.14
C GLN A 41 -11.03 -21.03 2.84
N LEU A 42 -12.15 -20.31 2.73
CA LEU A 42 -12.17 -18.85 2.55
C LEU A 42 -11.69 -18.11 3.81
N GLN A 43 -12.04 -18.61 4.99
CA GLN A 43 -11.56 -18.06 6.25
C GLN A 43 -10.06 -18.30 6.42
N ARG A 44 -9.57 -19.48 6.03
CA ARG A 44 -8.15 -19.79 5.98
C ARG A 44 -7.41 -18.87 5.01
N LEU A 45 -7.96 -18.67 3.81
CA LEU A 45 -7.39 -17.75 2.83
C LEU A 45 -7.28 -16.32 3.38
N ARG A 46 -8.30 -15.84 4.10
CA ARG A 46 -8.24 -14.54 4.79
C ARG A 46 -7.13 -14.48 5.83
N SER A 47 -6.94 -15.53 6.62
CA SER A 47 -5.90 -15.58 7.64
C SER A 47 -4.47 -15.70 7.07
N THR A 48 -4.32 -16.24 5.85
CA THR A 48 -3.01 -16.45 5.21
C THR A 48 -2.51 -15.19 4.47
N LEU A 49 -3.38 -14.21 4.19
CA LEU A 49 -2.97 -12.93 3.61
C LEU A 49 -2.16 -12.13 4.64
N SER A 50 -0.83 -12.20 4.49
CA SER A 50 0.29 -11.65 5.31
C SER A 50 -0.06 -10.68 6.44
N ASP A 51 0.49 -10.99 7.62
CA ASP A 51 0.56 -10.14 8.82
C ASP A 51 1.91 -9.40 8.96
N LYS A 52 2.75 -9.40 7.90
CA LYS A 52 4.02 -8.64 7.91
C LYS A 52 3.72 -7.18 8.25
N PRO A 53 4.46 -6.57 9.21
CA PRO A 53 4.28 -5.16 9.50
C PRO A 53 4.47 -4.33 8.22
N PRO A 54 3.68 -3.26 8.00
CA PRO A 54 3.76 -2.43 6.79
C PRO A 54 4.99 -1.50 6.79
N PHE A 55 6.01 -1.88 7.57
CA PHE A 55 7.25 -1.16 7.78
C PHE A 55 8.38 -2.13 8.14
N CYS A 56 9.62 -1.70 7.94
CA CYS A 56 10.80 -2.29 8.55
C CYS A 56 11.62 -1.21 9.24
N SER A 57 12.33 -1.57 10.31
CA SER A 57 13.14 -0.63 11.07
C SER A 57 14.36 -1.30 11.67
N GLY A 58 15.39 -0.52 11.95
CA GLY A 58 16.58 -1.02 12.62
C GLY A 58 17.63 0.05 12.86
N ILE A 59 18.81 -0.41 13.26
CA ILE A 59 20.00 0.41 13.44
C ILE A 59 21.00 0.03 12.35
N LEU A 60 21.58 1.04 11.70
CA LEU A 60 22.60 0.88 10.68
C LEU A 60 23.93 1.47 11.18
N PRO A 61 24.94 0.63 11.47
CA PRO A 61 26.29 1.11 11.74
C PRO A 61 26.89 1.79 10.50
N LEU A 62 27.52 2.95 10.69
CA LEU A 62 28.12 3.73 9.62
C LEU A 62 29.48 4.27 10.05
N SER A 63 30.34 4.59 9.09
CA SER A 63 31.58 5.31 9.39
C SER A 63 31.28 6.78 9.73
N PRO A 64 32.08 7.43 10.61
CA PRO A 64 31.82 8.79 11.11
C PRO A 64 31.59 9.85 10.03
N GLU A 65 32.20 9.72 8.86
CA GLU A 65 32.03 10.67 7.77
C GLU A 65 30.60 10.71 7.21
N ASN A 66 29.77 9.68 7.42
CA ASN A 66 28.37 9.68 6.97
C ASN A 66 27.48 10.61 7.79
N PHE A 67 27.95 11.07 8.96
CA PHE A 67 27.20 11.96 9.85
C PHE A 67 27.42 13.45 9.53
N ILE A 68 28.23 13.74 8.51
CA ILE A 68 28.50 15.11 8.09
C ILE A 68 27.33 15.64 7.26
N LEU A 69 26.75 16.75 7.74
CA LEU A 69 25.72 17.53 7.08
C LEU A 69 26.29 18.89 6.67
N PHE A 70 26.08 19.25 5.41
CA PHE A 70 26.25 20.60 4.90
C PHE A 70 24.88 21.23 4.67
N TYR A 71 24.69 22.49 5.08
CA TYR A 71 23.40 23.17 4.94
C TYR A 71 23.58 24.67 4.73
N GLY A 72 22.63 25.29 4.02
CA GLY A 72 22.62 26.72 3.75
C GLY A 72 21.62 27.06 2.64
N LYS A 73 21.03 28.25 2.73
CA LYS A 73 20.10 28.80 1.71
C LYS A 73 20.73 29.89 0.84
N ASP A 74 21.93 30.33 1.21
CA ASP A 74 22.66 31.42 0.59
C ASP A 74 24.06 30.95 0.15
N SER A 75 24.95 31.89 -0.14
CA SER A 75 26.32 31.61 -0.54
C SER A 75 27.21 31.05 0.59
N HIS A 76 26.73 30.99 1.83
CA HIS A 76 27.47 30.51 3.00
C HIS A 76 26.93 29.16 3.48
N ALA A 77 27.55 28.08 3.04
CA ALA A 77 27.27 26.76 3.58
C ALA A 77 27.92 26.57 4.96
N ARG A 78 27.16 26.01 5.89
CA ARG A 78 27.63 25.54 7.20
C ARG A 78 27.84 24.03 7.16
N ARG A 79 28.68 23.54 8.05
CA ARG A 79 28.98 22.11 8.23
C ARG A 79 28.75 21.73 9.68
N VAL A 80 28.03 20.65 9.92
CA VAL A 80 27.85 20.05 11.25
C VAL A 80 28.15 18.55 11.19
N ASP A 81 28.78 18.04 12.24
CA ASP A 81 28.93 16.61 12.48
C ASP A 81 27.79 16.15 13.40
N LEU A 82 26.78 15.49 12.84
CA LEU A 82 25.58 15.06 13.59
C LEU A 82 25.87 13.93 14.59
N LEU A 83 27.06 13.31 14.54
CA LEU A 83 27.49 12.33 15.54
C LEU A 83 27.93 13.01 16.85
N ASN A 84 28.52 14.20 16.75
CA ASN A 84 29.13 14.92 17.87
C ASN A 84 28.57 16.35 18.00
N ALA A 85 27.38 16.60 17.47
CA ALA A 85 26.79 17.94 17.42
C ALA A 85 26.53 18.48 18.83
N SER A 86 27.04 19.67 19.11
CA SER A 86 26.70 20.41 20.32
C SER A 86 25.29 21.00 20.24
N GLU A 87 24.74 21.43 21.39
CA GLU A 87 23.47 22.15 21.42
C GLU A 87 23.51 23.41 20.54
N ASP A 88 24.63 24.13 20.56
CA ASP A 88 24.88 25.32 19.73
C ASP A 88 24.89 24.99 18.23
N ASP A 89 25.43 23.83 17.83
CA ASP A 89 25.40 23.39 16.43
C ASP A 89 23.98 23.11 15.96
N LEU A 90 23.17 22.48 16.83
CA LEU A 90 21.79 22.10 16.55
C LEU A 90 20.86 23.32 16.57
N ALA A 91 21.12 24.29 17.44
CA ALA A 91 20.44 25.59 17.43
C ALA A 91 20.73 26.36 16.13
N ARG A 92 21.99 26.41 15.69
CA ARG A 92 22.36 27.02 14.39
C ARG A 92 21.73 26.31 13.20
N LEU A 93 21.59 24.99 13.24
CA LEU A 93 20.86 24.24 12.21
C LEU A 93 19.37 24.60 12.22
N THR A 94 18.77 24.69 13.40
CA THR A 94 17.37 25.08 13.61
C THR A 94 17.08 26.47 13.04
N GLU A 95 17.96 27.44 13.24
CA GLU A 95 17.85 28.81 12.69
C GLU A 95 17.82 28.85 11.16
N ALA A 96 18.48 27.91 10.49
CA ALA A 96 18.48 27.83 9.03
C ALA A 96 17.19 27.20 8.47
N CYS A 97 16.43 26.46 9.28
CA CYS A 97 15.23 25.74 8.84
C CYS A 97 14.01 26.66 8.72
N ASP A 98 13.06 26.26 7.88
CA ASP A 98 11.73 26.88 7.80
C ASP A 98 10.72 26.12 8.67
N PRO A 99 9.63 26.76 9.12
CA PRO A 99 8.50 26.05 9.67
C PRO A 99 7.96 25.01 8.68
N ALA A 100 7.71 23.80 9.16
CA ALA A 100 7.29 22.71 8.30
C ALA A 100 5.77 22.71 8.09
N THR A 101 5.34 22.74 6.84
CA THR A 101 3.94 22.59 6.42
C THR A 101 3.55 21.12 6.26
N PHE A 102 2.26 20.83 6.18
CA PHE A 102 1.71 19.51 5.86
C PHE A 102 0.62 19.61 4.80
N GLY A 103 0.42 18.54 4.02
CA GLY A 103 -0.52 18.52 2.92
C GLY A 103 -1.95 18.20 3.38
N VAL A 104 -2.91 19.03 2.97
CA VAL A 104 -4.36 18.76 3.07
C VAL A 104 -4.96 18.99 1.70
N ALA A 105 -5.55 17.95 1.10
CA ALA A 105 -6.22 18.05 -0.21
C ALA A 105 -5.37 18.74 -1.31
N GLN A 106 -4.07 18.40 -1.38
CA GLN A 106 -3.09 18.98 -2.33
C GLN A 106 -2.71 20.45 -2.05
N GLN A 107 -3.01 20.97 -0.87
CA GLN A 107 -2.57 22.29 -0.41
C GLN A 107 -1.64 22.16 0.79
N ASP A 108 -0.60 22.99 0.85
CA ASP A 108 0.28 23.06 2.02
C ASP A 108 -0.35 23.95 3.09
N VAL A 109 -0.57 23.38 4.27
CA VAL A 109 -1.16 24.04 5.44
C VAL A 109 -0.09 24.20 6.52
N PHE A 110 -0.08 25.37 7.15
CA PHE A 110 0.71 25.65 8.34
C PHE A 110 -0.23 25.76 9.56
N ASP A 111 -0.09 24.84 10.51
CA ASP A 111 -0.84 24.82 11.77
C ASP A 111 0.04 24.20 12.86
N GLU A 112 0.55 25.02 13.77
CA GLU A 112 1.43 24.59 14.86
C GLU A 112 0.72 23.72 15.91
N THR A 113 -0.62 23.74 15.95
CA THR A 113 -1.39 22.83 16.82
C THR A 113 -1.46 21.42 16.25
N TYR A 114 -1.18 21.27 14.95
CA TYR A 114 -1.14 20.00 14.26
C TYR A 114 0.28 19.49 14.01
N ARG A 115 1.18 20.40 13.62
CA ARG A 115 2.59 20.12 13.38
C ARG A 115 3.45 21.26 13.88
N LYS A 116 4.27 20.97 14.88
CA LYS A 116 5.35 21.85 15.31
C LYS A 116 6.68 21.18 14.98
N ALA A 117 7.24 21.52 13.82
CA ALA A 117 8.48 20.97 13.32
C ALA A 117 9.14 21.96 12.36
N LEU A 118 10.46 21.84 12.19
CA LEU A 118 11.21 22.64 11.23
C LEU A 118 11.76 21.75 10.11
N LYS A 119 11.96 22.31 8.93
CA LYS A 119 12.48 21.59 7.77
C LYS A 119 13.53 22.37 6.98
N LEU A 120 14.35 21.62 6.24
CA LEU A 120 15.09 22.10 5.08
C LEU A 120 14.72 21.23 3.88
N ASP A 121 14.40 21.87 2.76
CA ASP A 121 14.19 21.18 1.48
C ASP A 121 15.54 20.73 0.90
N SER A 122 15.54 19.64 0.12
CA SER A 122 16.76 18.97 -0.38
C SER A 122 17.71 19.86 -1.19
N ALA A 123 17.24 20.97 -1.76
CA ALA A 123 18.09 21.96 -2.43
C ALA A 123 19.04 22.72 -1.48
N ASN A 124 18.73 22.76 -0.19
CA ASN A 124 19.42 23.59 0.81
C ASN A 124 20.30 22.77 1.78
N PHE A 125 20.46 21.46 1.55
CA PHE A 125 21.37 20.64 2.34
C PHE A 125 21.93 19.46 1.54
N ALA A 126 23.08 18.98 1.98
CA ALA A 126 23.70 17.76 1.48
C ALA A 126 24.24 16.96 2.67
N VAL A 127 24.07 15.64 2.63
CA VAL A 127 24.58 14.72 3.64
C VAL A 127 25.51 13.72 2.97
N LYS A 128 26.56 13.30 3.67
CA LYS A 128 27.50 12.31 3.14
C LYS A 128 26.95 10.88 3.15
N LEU A 129 25.94 10.61 3.97
CA LEU A 129 25.20 9.35 3.97
C LEU A 129 24.48 9.18 2.63
N ASP A 130 24.88 8.16 1.87
CA ASP A 130 24.15 7.69 0.69
C ASP A 130 23.38 6.41 1.04
N ALA A 131 22.06 6.46 0.87
CA ALA A 131 21.18 5.31 1.14
C ALA A 131 21.49 4.13 0.21
N ALA A 132 21.93 4.40 -1.03
CA ALA A 132 22.24 3.35 -2.00
C ALA A 132 23.57 2.65 -1.66
N SER A 133 24.66 3.42 -1.48
CA SER A 133 25.99 2.83 -1.21
C SER A 133 26.14 2.25 0.20
N SER A 134 25.28 2.61 1.15
CA SER A 134 25.32 2.09 2.53
C SER A 134 24.74 0.68 2.69
N GLY A 135 24.15 0.10 1.63
CA GLY A 135 23.43 -1.17 1.70
C GLY A 135 22.04 -1.06 2.32
N LEU A 136 21.62 0.15 2.75
CA LEU A 136 20.33 0.37 3.39
C LEU A 136 19.16 0.08 2.47
N LEU A 137 19.25 0.43 1.18
CA LEU A 137 18.19 0.08 0.23
C LEU A 137 17.99 -1.43 0.09
N GLU A 138 19.06 -2.21 0.15
CA GLU A 138 18.95 -3.67 0.09
C GLU A 138 18.27 -4.23 1.35
N ILE A 139 18.63 -3.70 2.52
CA ILE A 139 17.98 -4.05 3.79
C ILE A 139 16.49 -3.70 3.75
N ILE A 140 16.13 -2.55 3.19
CA ILE A 140 14.73 -2.13 3.05
C ILE A 140 14.00 -3.00 2.04
N ARG A 141 14.63 -3.33 0.91
CA ARG A 141 14.06 -4.19 -0.12
C ARG A 141 13.63 -5.53 0.47
N VAL A 142 14.52 -6.20 1.20
CA VAL A 142 14.23 -7.48 1.86
C VAL A 142 13.31 -7.30 3.08
N GLY A 143 13.55 -6.26 3.88
CA GLY A 143 12.86 -6.02 5.14
C GLY A 143 11.40 -5.58 4.98
N LEU A 144 11.09 -4.78 3.96
CA LEU A 144 9.77 -4.18 3.74
C LEU A 144 8.96 -4.90 2.66
N LEU A 145 9.58 -5.24 1.52
CA LEU A 145 8.86 -5.89 0.42
C LEU A 145 8.64 -7.38 0.71
N GLU A 146 7.64 -7.95 0.07
CA GLU A 146 7.44 -9.41 0.10
C GLU A 146 8.39 -10.06 -0.92
N GLU A 147 8.71 -11.34 -0.74
CA GLU A 147 9.78 -11.99 -1.52
C GLU A 147 9.52 -12.05 -3.04
N HIS A 148 8.27 -12.10 -3.49
CA HIS A 148 7.98 -11.99 -4.92
C HIS A 148 8.21 -10.58 -5.48
N GLU A 149 8.24 -9.58 -4.61
CA GLU A 149 8.59 -8.20 -4.93
C GLU A 149 10.07 -7.89 -4.71
N GLU A 150 10.84 -8.79 -4.09
CA GLU A 150 12.27 -8.60 -3.90
C GLU A 150 13.01 -8.42 -5.23
N THR A 151 12.56 -9.06 -6.30
CA THR A 151 13.16 -8.85 -7.63
C THR A 151 12.93 -7.44 -8.19
N LYS A 152 12.00 -6.65 -7.61
CA LYS A 152 11.76 -5.28 -8.02
C LYS A 152 12.91 -4.41 -7.56
N ALA A 153 13.45 -3.64 -8.50
CA ALA A 153 14.37 -2.58 -8.21
C ALA A 153 13.66 -1.50 -7.37
N ILE A 154 14.35 -0.99 -6.35
CA ILE A 154 13.90 0.19 -5.62
C ILE A 154 14.94 1.30 -5.71
N SER A 155 14.47 2.53 -5.65
CA SER A 155 15.30 3.73 -5.55
C SER A 155 14.82 4.62 -4.42
N ALA A 156 15.72 5.45 -3.89
CA ALA A 156 15.42 6.42 -2.85
C ALA A 156 15.81 7.82 -3.31
N GLU A 157 14.86 8.74 -3.23
CA GLU A 157 15.05 10.15 -3.55
C GLU A 157 15.11 10.97 -2.27
N LEU A 158 16.21 11.69 -2.04
CA LEU A 158 16.36 12.55 -0.87
C LEU A 158 15.32 13.68 -0.94
N TYR A 159 14.47 13.76 0.07
CA TYR A 159 13.33 14.68 0.05
C TYR A 159 13.54 15.87 0.99
N LYS A 160 13.68 15.64 2.29
CA LYS A 160 13.77 16.72 3.28
C LYS A 160 14.55 16.33 4.51
N LEU A 161 15.13 17.33 5.17
CA LEU A 161 15.63 17.25 6.53
C LEU A 161 14.57 17.84 7.46
N ASN A 162 14.31 17.20 8.60
CA ASN A 162 13.46 17.75 9.65
C ASN A 162 14.24 17.88 10.97
N VAL A 163 14.01 18.98 11.67
CA VAL A 163 14.52 19.22 13.02
C VAL A 163 13.32 19.43 13.96
N TYR A 164 13.29 18.65 15.03
CA TYR A 164 12.31 18.79 16.11
C TYR A 164 13.05 19.14 17.40
N GLY A 165 12.89 20.38 17.87
CA GLY A 165 13.38 20.80 19.18
C GLY A 165 12.38 20.48 20.30
N LYS A 166 12.70 20.84 21.54
CA LYS A 166 11.78 20.72 22.69
C LYS A 166 10.38 21.28 22.40
N GLY A 167 9.35 20.51 22.72
CA GLY A 167 7.94 20.86 22.52
C GLY A 167 7.42 20.66 21.09
N SER A 168 8.28 20.21 20.18
CA SER A 168 7.92 19.86 18.80
C SER A 168 7.22 18.50 18.74
N PHE A 169 6.35 18.31 17.75
CA PHE A 169 5.59 17.08 17.49
C PHE A 169 5.01 17.11 16.07
N PHE A 170 4.48 15.98 15.60
CA PHE A 170 3.68 15.94 14.38
C PHE A 170 2.56 14.92 14.54
N LYS A 171 1.31 15.38 14.54
CA LYS A 171 0.12 14.53 14.70
C LYS A 171 -0.02 13.47 13.60
N ALA A 172 -0.85 12.47 13.89
CA ALA A 172 -1.21 11.38 12.99
C ALA A 172 -1.59 11.88 11.59
N HIS A 173 -0.86 11.39 10.58
CA HIS A 173 -1.07 11.71 9.17
C HIS A 173 -0.58 10.57 8.27
N LYS A 174 -0.95 10.61 6.99
CA LYS A 174 -0.39 9.75 5.94
C LYS A 174 0.40 10.59 4.96
N ASP A 175 1.39 9.98 4.32
CA ASP A 175 2.14 10.67 3.28
C ASP A 175 1.26 10.90 2.05
N THR A 176 1.38 12.11 1.49
CA THR A 176 0.80 12.39 0.17
C THR A 176 1.76 11.82 -0.89
N PRO A 177 1.30 10.91 -1.77
CA PRO A 177 2.13 10.37 -2.83
C PRO A 177 2.66 11.49 -3.74
N ARG A 178 3.96 11.45 -4.07
CA ARG A 178 4.66 12.47 -4.87
C ARG A 178 5.02 12.04 -6.28
N GLY A 179 4.78 10.78 -6.62
CA GLY A 179 5.00 10.22 -7.94
C GLY A 179 4.22 8.93 -8.13
N GLU A 180 4.08 8.52 -9.38
CA GLU A 180 3.24 7.37 -9.76
C GLU A 180 3.77 6.04 -9.22
N THR A 181 5.09 5.91 -9.09
CA THR A 181 5.75 4.68 -8.60
C THR A 181 6.20 4.79 -7.13
N MET A 182 5.85 5.87 -6.43
CA MET A 182 6.18 6.04 -5.01
C MET A 182 5.39 5.02 -4.19
N PHE A 183 6.08 4.19 -3.42
CA PHE A 183 5.43 3.18 -2.59
C PHE A 183 5.58 3.44 -1.09
N GLY A 184 6.56 4.23 -0.67
CA GLY A 184 6.83 4.43 0.75
C GLY A 184 7.79 5.56 1.05
N SER A 185 8.11 5.67 2.32
CA SER A 185 9.03 6.67 2.86
C SER A 185 10.08 5.97 3.71
N LEU A 186 11.31 6.48 3.68
CA LEU A 186 12.40 6.09 4.56
C LEU A 186 12.78 7.29 5.43
N VAL A 187 12.67 7.12 6.74
CA VAL A 187 13.10 8.12 7.73
C VAL A 187 14.36 7.61 8.41
N ILE A 188 15.44 8.37 8.31
CA ILE A 188 16.70 8.11 9.01
C ILE A 188 16.84 9.14 10.14
N THR A 189 17.03 8.66 11.37
CA THR A 189 17.25 9.47 12.57
C THR A 189 18.72 9.42 12.96
N PHE A 190 19.33 10.60 13.07
CA PHE A 190 20.72 10.76 13.51
C PHE A 190 20.83 10.70 15.04
N PRO A 191 21.99 10.31 15.59
CA PRO A 191 22.21 10.17 17.02
C PRO A 191 22.44 11.52 17.72
N THR A 192 21.63 12.52 17.40
CA THR A 192 21.66 13.82 18.08
C THR A 192 20.99 13.69 19.46
N PRO A 193 21.50 14.33 20.54
CA PRO A 193 20.91 14.20 21.87
C PRO A 193 19.45 14.71 21.92
N HIS A 194 18.51 13.85 22.30
CA HIS A 194 17.10 14.19 22.52
C HIS A 194 16.35 13.13 23.34
N ASP A 195 15.27 13.54 24.02
CA ASP A 195 14.30 12.64 24.65
C ASP A 195 12.90 12.80 24.04
N GLY A 196 12.13 11.71 24.02
CA GLY A 196 10.82 11.66 23.37
C GLY A 196 10.94 11.59 21.85
N GLY A 197 9.89 12.01 21.13
CA GLY A 197 9.90 11.98 19.67
C GLY A 197 9.81 10.59 19.03
N ALA A 198 9.31 9.59 19.76
CA ALA A 198 9.04 8.26 19.23
C ALA A 198 8.10 8.33 18.01
N LEU A 199 8.34 7.47 17.02
CA LEU A 199 7.52 7.37 15.82
C LEU A 199 6.46 6.28 16.03
N ALA A 200 5.20 6.69 16.09
CA ALA A 200 4.06 5.76 16.08
C ALA A 200 3.65 5.49 14.63
N LEU A 201 3.37 4.22 14.31
CA LEU A 201 2.91 3.74 13.01
C LEU A 201 1.59 3.00 13.20
N ARG A 202 0.60 3.26 12.34
CA ARG A 202 -0.75 2.67 12.42
C ARG A 202 -1.23 2.19 11.06
N HIS A 203 -1.70 0.95 11.00
CA HIS A 203 -2.27 0.34 9.80
C HIS A 203 -3.18 -0.83 10.17
N ASN A 204 -4.36 -0.93 9.55
CA ASN A 204 -5.33 -2.02 9.77
C ASN A 204 -5.56 -2.34 11.27
N ASP A 205 -5.89 -1.30 12.05
CA ASP A 205 -6.18 -1.36 13.50
C ASP A 205 -5.03 -1.84 14.39
N LYS A 206 -3.81 -1.95 13.85
CA LYS A 206 -2.58 -2.24 14.60
C LYS A 206 -1.75 -0.96 14.76
N GLU A 207 -1.06 -0.86 15.89
CA GLU A 207 -0.16 0.25 16.21
C GLU A 207 1.21 -0.28 16.67
N TRP A 208 2.27 0.38 16.19
CA TRP A 208 3.66 0.10 16.56
C TRP A 208 4.35 1.40 16.95
N THR A 209 5.27 1.36 17.90
CA THR A 209 6.05 2.53 18.34
C THR A 209 7.54 2.25 18.22
N ILE A 210 8.28 3.17 17.61
CA ILE A 210 9.72 3.07 17.41
C ILE A 210 10.38 4.24 18.13
N ASP A 211 11.14 3.93 19.18
CA ASP A 211 11.93 4.90 19.93
C ASP A 211 13.38 4.89 19.43
N ALA A 212 13.67 5.79 18.49
CA ALA A 212 15.01 5.94 17.93
C ALA A 212 16.01 6.50 18.95
N SER A 213 15.58 7.35 19.90
CA SER A 213 16.46 7.90 20.92
C SER A 213 17.01 6.78 21.80
N HIS A 214 16.12 5.93 22.34
CA HIS A 214 16.51 4.78 23.14
C HIS A 214 17.31 3.74 22.35
N ALA A 215 16.97 3.53 21.07
CA ALA A 215 17.69 2.56 20.24
C ALA A 215 19.14 3.01 19.95
N LEU A 216 19.38 4.32 19.80
CA LEU A 216 20.69 4.90 19.52
C LEU A 216 21.55 5.12 20.77
N SER A 217 20.94 5.46 21.92
CA SER A 217 21.67 5.71 23.18
C SER A 217 22.46 4.51 23.68
N ASN A 218 22.07 3.30 23.30
CA ASN A 218 22.67 2.04 23.73
C ASN A 218 23.80 1.54 22.81
N GLN A 219 24.18 2.30 21.78
CA GLN A 219 25.11 1.85 20.75
C GLN A 219 26.54 2.32 21.04
N GLN A 220 27.50 1.39 20.96
CA GLN A 220 28.92 1.70 21.16
C GLN A 220 29.62 2.19 19.88
N ARG A 221 29.01 1.96 18.71
CA ARG A 221 29.56 2.34 17.41
C ARG A 221 28.67 3.40 16.77
N PRO A 222 29.25 4.32 15.98
CA PRO A 222 28.47 5.29 15.22
C PRO A 222 27.43 4.59 14.35
N CYS A 223 26.17 4.97 14.51
CA CYS A 223 25.06 4.39 13.79
C CYS A 223 23.89 5.38 13.69
N VAL A 224 22.97 5.07 12.77
CA VAL A 224 21.69 5.76 12.62
C VAL A 224 20.55 4.78 12.84
N ALA A 225 19.39 5.28 13.27
CA ALA A 225 18.16 4.50 13.28
C ALA A 225 17.41 4.77 11.99
N TYR A 226 16.84 3.74 11.38
CA TYR A 226 16.01 3.89 10.18
C TYR A 226 14.64 3.25 10.37
N VAL A 227 13.65 3.83 9.70
CA VAL A 227 12.31 3.28 9.55
C VAL A 227 11.87 3.50 8.11
N ALA A 228 11.56 2.41 7.40
CA ALA A 228 10.94 2.47 6.08
C ALA A 228 9.52 1.91 6.17
N PHE A 229 8.54 2.61 5.61
CA PHE A 229 7.12 2.22 5.70
C PHE A 229 6.36 2.56 4.41
N TYR A 230 5.28 1.83 4.15
CA TYR A 230 4.41 2.13 3.00
C TYR A 230 3.70 3.47 3.14
N SER A 231 3.49 4.17 2.03
CA SER A 231 2.98 5.56 2.02
C SER A 231 1.59 5.73 2.65
N ASP A 232 0.81 4.64 2.75
CA ASP A 232 -0.53 4.61 3.31
C ASP A 232 -0.58 4.25 4.81
N VAL A 233 0.58 4.01 5.42
CA VAL A 233 0.72 3.86 6.87
C VAL A 233 0.54 5.23 7.51
N GLU A 234 -0.42 5.32 8.44
CA GLU A 234 -0.57 6.51 9.26
C GLU A 234 0.59 6.57 10.26
N HIS A 235 1.17 7.74 10.44
CA HIS A 235 2.29 7.90 11.34
C HIS A 235 2.25 9.22 12.10
N GLU A 236 2.89 9.23 13.25
CA GLU A 236 2.88 10.34 14.20
C GLU A 236 4.25 10.43 14.89
N VAL A 237 4.76 11.65 15.05
CA VAL A 237 5.94 11.93 15.88
C VAL A 237 5.46 12.44 17.23
N ALA A 238 5.70 11.65 18.28
CA ALA A 238 5.38 12.01 19.65
C ALA A 238 6.11 13.29 20.08
N LEU A 239 5.72 13.86 21.22
CA LEU A 239 6.33 15.07 21.76
C LEU A 239 7.83 14.87 22.04
N ILE A 240 8.66 15.81 21.59
CA ILE A 240 10.06 15.91 22.01
C ILE A 240 10.11 16.65 23.34
N THR A 241 10.67 16.03 24.38
CA THR A 241 10.70 16.59 25.74
C THR A 241 12.01 17.32 26.05
N SER A 242 13.11 16.93 25.39
CA SER A 242 14.44 17.55 25.52
C SER A 242 15.24 17.44 24.21
N GLY A 243 16.23 18.31 24.01
CA GLY A 243 17.18 18.25 22.90
C GLY A 243 16.59 18.47 21.51
N TYR A 244 17.28 17.93 20.50
CA TYR A 244 16.90 18.05 19.09
C TYR A 244 16.93 16.70 18.38
N ARG A 245 15.79 16.29 17.85
CA ARG A 245 15.68 15.12 16.96
C ARG A 245 15.90 15.57 15.52
N VAL A 246 16.99 15.13 14.91
CA VAL A 246 17.34 15.43 13.51
C VAL A 246 17.10 14.19 12.63
N THR A 247 16.33 14.36 11.56
CA THR A 247 16.05 13.29 10.60
C THR A 247 16.19 13.73 9.17
N ILE A 248 16.54 12.80 8.28
CA ILE A 248 16.35 12.95 6.83
C ILE A 248 15.29 11.97 6.36
N THR A 249 14.50 12.38 5.37
CA THR A 249 13.45 11.59 4.76
C THR A 249 13.76 11.39 3.27
N TYR A 250 13.62 10.16 2.82
CA TYR A 250 13.65 9.78 1.41
C TYR A 250 12.27 9.31 0.96
N ASN A 251 11.88 9.63 -0.28
CA ASN A 251 10.77 8.97 -0.96
C ASN A 251 11.29 7.68 -1.59
N LEU A 252 10.56 6.57 -1.43
CA LEU A 252 10.91 5.27 -2.00
C LEU A 252 10.04 4.96 -3.22
N TYR A 253 10.69 4.55 -4.30
CA TYR A 253 10.03 4.26 -5.58
C TYR A 253 10.38 2.87 -6.11
N PHE A 254 9.40 2.23 -6.75
CA PHE A 254 9.69 1.10 -7.62
C PHE A 254 10.37 1.61 -8.90
N ALA A 255 11.50 1.02 -9.26
CA ALA A 255 12.28 1.38 -10.44
C ALA A 255 12.14 0.32 -11.55
N GLU A 256 12.21 0.75 -12.81
CA GLU A 256 12.05 -0.14 -13.99
C GLU A 256 13.28 -1.00 -14.28
N HIS A 257 14.45 -0.65 -13.73
CA HIS A 257 15.70 -1.35 -13.93
C HIS A 257 16.36 -1.68 -12.60
N PRO A 258 16.69 -2.97 -12.33
CA PRO A 258 17.53 -3.31 -11.18
C PRO A 258 18.88 -2.58 -11.30
N PRO A 259 19.39 -1.99 -10.21
CA PRO A 259 20.78 -1.56 -10.21
C PRO A 259 21.66 -2.76 -10.61
N SER A 260 22.72 -2.51 -11.39
CA SER A 260 23.61 -3.51 -12.02
C SER A 260 24.37 -4.44 -11.05
N ILE A 261 23.96 -4.52 -9.79
CA ILE A 261 24.49 -5.46 -8.81
C ILE A 261 23.49 -6.61 -8.74
N ALA A 262 23.73 -7.62 -9.58
CA ALA A 262 23.01 -8.89 -9.49
C ALA A 262 23.35 -9.55 -8.14
N ALA A 263 22.51 -9.32 -7.13
CA ALA A 263 22.42 -10.25 -6.02
C ALA A 263 21.80 -11.53 -6.56
N THR A 264 22.60 -12.59 -6.70
CA THR A 264 22.16 -13.94 -7.06
C THR A 264 21.43 -14.56 -5.87
N ALA A 265 20.31 -13.96 -5.45
CA ALA A 265 19.40 -14.58 -4.52
C ALA A 265 18.52 -15.54 -5.33
N ILE A 266 18.65 -16.84 -5.07
CA ILE A 266 17.65 -17.82 -5.50
C ILE A 266 16.39 -17.50 -4.69
N PRO A 267 15.24 -17.20 -5.30
CA PRO A 267 14.03 -16.92 -4.54
C PRO A 267 13.65 -18.18 -3.75
N GLN A 268 13.83 -18.17 -2.44
CA GLN A 268 13.20 -19.15 -1.57
C GLN A 268 11.86 -18.58 -1.19
N LEU A 269 10.76 -19.14 -1.69
CA LEU A 269 9.39 -18.76 -1.32
C LEU A 269 9.20 -18.76 0.20
N SER A 270 8.55 -17.73 0.71
CA SER A 270 8.30 -17.54 2.11
C SER A 270 7.35 -18.64 2.53
N THR A 271 7.41 -19.00 3.81
CA THR A 271 6.42 -19.91 4.41
C THR A 271 4.99 -19.40 4.17
N HIS A 272 4.79 -18.08 4.18
CA HIS A 272 3.49 -17.44 4.00
C HIS A 272 2.98 -17.49 2.55
N GLU A 273 3.83 -17.19 1.57
CA GLU A 273 3.43 -17.28 0.18
C GLU A 273 3.20 -18.73 -0.25
N SER A 274 4.06 -19.64 0.21
CA SER A 274 3.88 -21.08 0.01
C SER A 274 2.54 -21.55 0.57
N GLU A 275 2.15 -21.05 1.75
CA GLU A 275 0.86 -21.35 2.35
C GLU A 275 -0.30 -20.74 1.54
N LEU A 276 -0.21 -19.47 1.12
CA LEU A 276 -1.25 -18.83 0.31
C LEU A 276 -1.46 -19.59 -1.00
N ARG A 277 -0.37 -19.94 -1.66
CA ARG A 277 -0.38 -20.75 -2.88
C ARG A 277 -1.03 -22.12 -2.64
N ALA A 278 -0.66 -22.81 -1.56
CA ALA A 278 -1.23 -24.11 -1.22
C ALA A 278 -2.75 -24.02 -0.96
N VAL A 279 -3.20 -22.98 -0.26
CA VAL A 279 -4.64 -22.73 0.00
C VAL A 279 -5.38 -22.46 -1.32
N PHE A 280 -4.84 -21.62 -2.20
CA PHE A 280 -5.43 -21.38 -3.52
C PHE A 280 -5.47 -22.65 -4.39
N GLN A 281 -4.40 -23.44 -4.42
CA GLN A 281 -4.36 -24.69 -5.16
C GLN A 281 -5.41 -25.68 -4.65
N SER A 282 -5.55 -25.82 -3.33
CA SER A 282 -6.58 -26.65 -2.71
C SER A 282 -7.99 -26.17 -3.07
N LEU A 283 -8.24 -24.86 -3.01
CA LEU A 283 -9.52 -24.24 -3.35
C LEU A 283 -9.88 -24.46 -4.82
N LEU A 284 -8.97 -24.16 -5.74
CA LEU A 284 -9.21 -24.30 -7.19
C LEU A 284 -9.33 -25.77 -7.63
N GLY A 285 -8.67 -26.68 -6.90
CA GLY A 285 -8.77 -28.12 -7.10
C GLY A 285 -10.07 -28.73 -6.61
N ASP A 286 -10.77 -28.09 -5.66
CA ASP A 286 -12.03 -28.60 -5.10
C ASP A 286 -13.14 -28.56 -6.18
N PRO A 287 -13.74 -29.70 -6.56
CA PRO A 287 -14.81 -29.74 -7.57
C PRO A 287 -16.10 -29.03 -7.16
N THR A 288 -16.29 -28.76 -5.88
CA THR A 288 -17.45 -28.03 -5.35
C THR A 288 -17.25 -26.52 -5.36
N PHE A 289 -16.00 -26.06 -5.47
CA PHE A 289 -15.64 -24.65 -5.48
C PHE A 289 -15.66 -24.10 -6.91
N LEU A 290 -16.62 -23.22 -7.19
CA LEU A 290 -16.86 -22.64 -8.53
C LEU A 290 -16.86 -23.75 -9.61
N PRO A 291 -17.81 -24.70 -9.56
CA PRO A 291 -17.83 -25.87 -10.45
C PRO A 291 -17.84 -25.51 -11.94
N GLU A 292 -18.49 -24.39 -12.28
CA GLU A 292 -18.57 -23.84 -13.64
C GLU A 292 -17.50 -22.77 -13.93
N GLY A 293 -16.52 -22.62 -13.03
CA GLY A 293 -15.65 -21.45 -12.99
C GLY A 293 -16.33 -20.20 -12.42
N GLY A 294 -15.64 -19.06 -12.47
CA GLY A 294 -16.17 -17.80 -11.95
C GLY A 294 -15.10 -16.75 -11.67
N HIS A 295 -15.48 -15.76 -10.86
CA HIS A 295 -14.62 -14.67 -10.44
C HIS A 295 -14.44 -14.63 -8.92
N LEU A 296 -13.20 -14.46 -8.50
CA LEU A 296 -12.83 -14.10 -7.13
C LEU A 296 -12.46 -12.62 -7.10
N GLY A 297 -13.00 -11.89 -6.13
CA GLY A 297 -12.71 -10.48 -5.92
C GLY A 297 -12.10 -10.25 -4.54
N PHE A 298 -10.94 -9.62 -4.48
CA PHE A 298 -10.25 -9.30 -3.24
C PHE A 298 -10.15 -7.79 -3.06
N GLY A 299 -10.61 -7.28 -1.92
CA GLY A 299 -10.35 -5.88 -1.56
C GLY A 299 -8.86 -5.66 -1.32
N LEU A 300 -8.29 -4.59 -1.87
CA LEU A 300 -6.89 -4.26 -1.59
C LEU A 300 -6.74 -3.76 -0.15
N ARG A 301 -5.68 -4.20 0.53
CA ARG A 301 -5.38 -3.85 1.93
C ARG A 301 -4.55 -2.57 2.07
N HIS A 302 -3.88 -2.17 1.00
CA HIS A 302 -3.17 -0.89 0.94
C HIS A 302 -3.94 0.17 0.18
N GLN A 303 -3.63 1.43 0.48
CA GLN A 303 -4.08 2.55 -0.33
C GLN A 303 -3.08 2.88 -1.41
N TYR A 304 -3.61 3.27 -2.58
CA TYR A 304 -2.85 3.52 -3.78
C TYR A 304 -3.25 4.86 -4.39
N PRO A 305 -2.29 5.68 -4.85
CA PRO A 305 -2.61 6.87 -5.61
C PRO A 305 -3.28 6.47 -6.92
N ILE A 306 -4.44 7.07 -7.20
CA ILE A 306 -5.05 7.03 -8.51
C ILE A 306 -4.89 8.43 -9.10
N PRO A 307 -4.08 8.63 -10.16
CA PRO A 307 -3.96 9.92 -10.82
C PRO A 307 -5.34 10.45 -11.26
N ILE A 308 -5.45 11.78 -11.34
CA ILE A 308 -6.67 12.42 -11.83
C ILE A 308 -6.85 12.01 -13.30
N VAL A 309 -7.84 11.17 -13.56
CA VAL A 309 -8.22 10.80 -14.92
C VAL A 309 -9.27 11.80 -15.45
N PRO A 310 -9.26 12.10 -16.76
CA PRO A 310 -10.33 12.90 -17.35
C PRO A 310 -11.70 12.27 -17.10
N SER A 311 -12.72 13.09 -16.83
CA SER A 311 -14.13 12.71 -16.61
C SER A 311 -14.80 12.02 -17.79
N ARG A 312 -14.21 12.09 -19.00
CA ARG A 312 -14.67 11.30 -20.14
C ARG A 312 -13.61 10.34 -20.61
N TRP A 313 -14.03 9.07 -20.71
CA TRP A 313 -13.22 8.03 -21.30
C TRP A 313 -12.78 8.42 -22.72
N LYS A 314 -11.47 8.33 -22.97
CA LYS A 314 -10.88 8.42 -24.31
C LYS A 314 -10.35 7.04 -24.68
N LYS A 315 -10.58 6.62 -25.92
CA LYS A 315 -10.18 5.29 -26.44
C LYS A 315 -8.70 4.94 -26.22
N ASN A 316 -7.84 5.96 -26.13
CA ASN A 316 -6.40 5.85 -25.93
C ASN A 316 -5.91 6.39 -24.56
N ALA A 317 -6.81 6.57 -23.59
CA ALA A 317 -6.40 7.00 -22.25
C ALA A 317 -5.50 5.92 -21.60
N PRO A 318 -4.45 6.31 -20.85
CA PRO A 318 -3.62 5.40 -20.09
C PRO A 318 -4.45 4.48 -19.19
N ASP A 319 -4.05 3.21 -19.09
CA ASP A 319 -4.72 2.24 -18.24
C ASP A 319 -4.10 2.28 -16.84
N VAL A 320 -4.53 3.30 -16.08
CA VAL A 320 -4.04 3.58 -14.71
C VAL A 320 -4.09 2.34 -13.81
N LEU A 321 -5.10 1.46 -13.98
CA LEU A 321 -5.21 0.25 -13.18
C LEU A 321 -4.15 -0.80 -13.55
N LYS A 322 -3.74 -0.87 -14.82
CA LYS A 322 -2.61 -1.73 -15.22
C LYS A 322 -1.28 -1.20 -14.73
N ASP A 323 -1.05 0.10 -14.81
CA ASP A 323 0.19 0.70 -14.33
C ASP A 323 0.30 0.54 -12.81
N LEU A 324 -0.82 0.73 -12.09
CA LEU A 324 -0.88 0.51 -10.65
C LEU A 324 -0.62 -0.94 -10.24
N ALA A 325 -0.98 -1.92 -11.07
CA ALA A 325 -0.73 -3.33 -10.77
C ALA A 325 0.78 -3.66 -10.63
N ARG A 326 1.67 -2.81 -11.16
CA ARG A 326 3.13 -2.92 -10.96
C ARG A 326 3.58 -2.41 -9.59
N CYS A 327 2.75 -1.58 -8.95
CA CYS A 327 3.06 -0.87 -7.70
C CYS A 327 2.24 -1.38 -6.50
N LEU A 328 1.66 -2.59 -6.60
CA LEU A 328 1.02 -3.24 -5.46
C LEU A 328 2.01 -3.40 -4.31
N LYS A 329 1.52 -3.39 -3.08
CA LYS A 329 2.30 -3.44 -1.85
C LYS A 329 1.91 -4.65 -1.01
N GLY A 330 2.88 -5.28 -0.37
CA GLY A 330 2.64 -6.28 0.67
C GLY A 330 1.74 -7.43 0.19
N SER A 331 0.75 -7.79 1.01
CA SER A 331 -0.20 -8.88 0.70
C SER A 331 -0.96 -8.70 -0.62
N ASP A 332 -1.20 -7.47 -1.08
CA ASP A 332 -1.88 -7.23 -2.36
C ASP A 332 -1.01 -7.69 -3.54
N ALA A 333 0.30 -7.46 -3.45
CA ALA A 333 1.26 -7.86 -4.47
C ALA A 333 1.45 -9.38 -4.50
N VAL A 334 1.60 -10.01 -3.33
CA VAL A 334 1.70 -11.47 -3.17
C VAL A 334 0.47 -12.16 -3.74
N LEU A 335 -0.71 -11.69 -3.35
CA LEU A 335 -1.97 -12.21 -3.87
C LEU A 335 -2.06 -12.10 -5.41
N SER A 336 -1.65 -10.96 -5.96
CA SER A 336 -1.61 -10.75 -7.41
C SER A 336 -0.64 -11.68 -8.12
N ALA A 337 0.54 -11.93 -7.53
CA ALA A 337 1.55 -12.83 -8.07
C ALA A 337 1.07 -14.29 -8.03
N VAL A 338 0.61 -14.78 -6.87
CA VAL A 338 0.06 -16.13 -6.71
C VAL A 338 -1.10 -16.38 -7.69
N CYS A 339 -2.00 -15.40 -7.87
CA CYS A 339 -3.09 -15.54 -8.83
C CYS A 339 -2.56 -15.75 -10.27
N ARG A 340 -1.58 -14.94 -10.69
CA ARG A 340 -0.97 -15.05 -12.03
C ARG A 340 -0.23 -16.37 -12.22
N ASP A 341 0.54 -16.79 -11.23
CA ASP A 341 1.30 -18.05 -11.26
C ASP A 341 0.42 -19.29 -11.36
N LEU A 342 -0.80 -19.22 -10.80
CA LEU A 342 -1.80 -20.28 -10.90
C LEU A 342 -2.63 -20.19 -12.18
N GLY A 343 -2.27 -19.29 -13.11
CA GLY A 343 -2.93 -19.13 -14.40
C GLY A 343 -4.28 -18.42 -14.33
N LEU A 344 -4.59 -17.72 -13.24
CA LEU A 344 -5.80 -16.90 -13.15
C LEU A 344 -5.61 -15.62 -13.96
N ASP A 345 -6.65 -15.22 -14.70
CA ASP A 345 -6.70 -13.90 -15.34
C ASP A 345 -6.99 -12.84 -14.26
N ALA A 346 -5.91 -12.35 -13.66
CA ALA A 346 -5.91 -11.42 -12.54
C ALA A 346 -5.74 -9.97 -13.02
N SER A 347 -6.68 -9.09 -12.67
CA SER A 347 -6.62 -7.66 -13.02
C SER A 347 -7.26 -6.78 -11.96
N LEU A 348 -6.72 -5.56 -11.80
CA LEU A 348 -7.30 -4.55 -10.91
C LEU A 348 -8.60 -3.98 -11.49
N LYS A 349 -9.55 -3.68 -10.60
CA LYS A 349 -10.88 -3.13 -10.86
C LYS A 349 -11.20 -2.02 -9.88
N MET A 350 -12.08 -1.10 -10.27
CA MET A 350 -12.73 -0.17 -9.34
C MET A 350 -14.14 -0.63 -9.02
N ILE A 351 -14.47 -0.70 -7.73
CA ILE A 351 -15.80 -1.00 -7.22
C ILE A 351 -16.42 0.27 -6.62
N PHE A 352 -17.62 0.59 -7.06
CA PHE A 352 -18.47 1.67 -6.58
C PHE A 352 -19.68 1.09 -5.85
N LYS A 353 -20.11 1.79 -4.80
CA LYS A 353 -21.34 1.47 -4.06
C LYS A 353 -22.40 2.46 -4.52
N ASP A 354 -23.38 2.00 -5.28
CA ASP A 354 -24.58 2.77 -5.60
C ASP A 354 -25.60 2.55 -4.47
N LYS A 355 -25.79 3.56 -3.63
CA LYS A 355 -26.73 3.50 -2.51
C LYS A 355 -28.19 3.64 -2.94
N GLU A 356 -28.46 4.26 -4.09
CA GLU A 356 -29.81 4.46 -4.60
C GLU A 356 -30.35 3.17 -5.20
N LYS A 357 -29.53 2.47 -5.98
CA LYS A 357 -29.87 1.16 -6.57
C LYS A 357 -29.51 -0.03 -5.67
N LEU A 358 -28.80 0.22 -4.58
CA LEU A 358 -28.28 -0.80 -3.66
C LEU A 358 -27.39 -1.82 -4.36
N LEU A 359 -26.58 -1.36 -5.31
CA LEU A 359 -25.70 -2.19 -6.16
C LEU A 359 -24.22 -1.96 -5.87
N LEU A 360 -23.43 -3.00 -6.15
CA LEU A 360 -22.00 -2.91 -6.36
C LEU A 360 -21.73 -2.86 -7.86
N VAL A 361 -21.06 -1.81 -8.32
CA VAL A 361 -20.77 -1.57 -9.73
C VAL A 361 -19.27 -1.65 -9.95
N MET A 362 -18.84 -2.54 -10.84
CA MET A 362 -17.43 -2.77 -11.18
C MET A 362 -17.07 -2.09 -12.49
N CYS A 363 -15.97 -1.35 -12.49
CA CYS A 363 -15.38 -0.76 -13.68
C CYS A 363 -14.00 -1.37 -13.92
N ASP A 364 -13.72 -1.69 -15.19
CA ASP A 364 -12.43 -2.22 -15.64
C ASP A 364 -11.35 -1.12 -15.77
N ARG A 365 -11.69 0.14 -15.50
CA ARG A 365 -10.82 1.31 -15.66
C ARG A 365 -10.97 2.28 -14.49
N ALA A 366 -9.99 3.18 -14.35
CA ALA A 366 -10.08 4.28 -13.40
C ALA A 366 -11.21 5.25 -13.80
N VAL A 367 -11.97 5.72 -12.81
CA VAL A 367 -13.13 6.62 -12.99
C VAL A 367 -12.95 7.84 -12.10
N ASN A 368 -13.17 9.04 -12.66
CA ASN A 368 -13.16 10.30 -11.92
C ASN A 368 -14.58 10.88 -11.89
N LEU A 369 -15.21 10.82 -10.72
CA LEU A 369 -16.56 11.35 -10.50
C LEU A 369 -16.59 12.84 -10.11
N LYS A 370 -15.44 13.49 -9.87
CA LYS A 370 -15.40 14.87 -9.35
C LYS A 370 -15.77 15.93 -10.40
N ASP A 371 -15.47 15.65 -11.66
CA ASP A 371 -15.64 16.60 -12.77
C ASP A 371 -16.88 16.30 -13.63
N ASP A 372 -17.67 15.28 -13.29
CA ASP A 372 -18.81 14.80 -14.10
C ASP A 372 -20.11 15.61 -13.91
N GLY A 373 -20.04 16.77 -13.24
CA GLY A 373 -21.23 17.57 -12.91
C GLY A 373 -22.16 16.82 -11.94
N GLN A 374 -23.31 17.43 -11.60
CA GLN A 374 -24.34 16.68 -10.89
C GLN A 374 -24.82 15.57 -11.82
N VAL A 375 -24.56 14.32 -11.44
CA VAL A 375 -25.03 13.16 -12.18
C VAL A 375 -26.56 13.22 -12.17
N GLU A 376 -27.18 13.61 -13.30
CA GLU A 376 -28.64 13.72 -13.41
C GLU A 376 -29.34 12.35 -13.29
N SER A 377 -28.58 11.26 -13.48
CA SER A 377 -29.01 9.86 -13.33
C SER A 377 -28.36 9.19 -12.10
N CYS A 378 -28.95 8.10 -11.59
CA CYS A 378 -28.30 7.34 -10.51
C CYS A 378 -26.93 6.79 -10.94
N LEU A 379 -26.03 6.60 -9.97
CA LEU A 379 -24.62 6.29 -10.19
C LEU A 379 -24.38 5.07 -11.10
N TYR A 380 -25.19 4.01 -10.97
CA TYR A 380 -25.10 2.82 -11.81
C TYR A 380 -25.21 3.14 -13.31
N TRP A 381 -26.23 3.89 -13.71
CA TRP A 381 -26.45 4.20 -15.14
C TRP A 381 -25.32 5.05 -15.71
N HIS A 382 -24.81 5.99 -14.91
CA HIS A 382 -23.66 6.81 -15.30
C HIS A 382 -22.41 5.95 -15.52
N LEU A 383 -22.10 5.06 -14.58
CA LEU A 383 -20.96 4.15 -14.68
C LEU A 383 -21.10 3.19 -15.86
N GLU A 384 -22.29 2.62 -16.08
CA GLU A 384 -22.55 1.73 -17.21
C GLU A 384 -22.36 2.45 -18.56
N GLN A 385 -23.00 3.62 -18.73
CA GLN A 385 -22.99 4.35 -19.99
C GLN A 385 -21.64 4.99 -20.31
N CYS A 386 -21.01 5.63 -19.32
CA CYS A 386 -19.80 6.42 -19.56
C CYS A 386 -18.51 5.60 -19.39
N TYR A 387 -18.54 4.52 -18.60
CA TYR A 387 -17.35 3.77 -18.22
C TYR A 387 -17.47 2.25 -18.41
N GLY A 388 -18.59 1.75 -18.96
CA GLY A 388 -18.83 0.32 -19.16
C GLY A 388 -18.96 -0.46 -17.85
N GLY A 389 -19.40 0.21 -16.77
CA GLY A 389 -19.60 -0.37 -15.46
C GLY A 389 -20.60 -1.53 -15.48
N GLN A 390 -20.30 -2.58 -14.72
CA GLN A 390 -21.14 -3.78 -14.62
C GLN A 390 -21.63 -3.98 -13.19
N ALA A 391 -22.91 -4.29 -13.01
CA ALA A 391 -23.43 -4.70 -11.72
C ALA A 391 -22.86 -6.08 -11.35
N VAL A 392 -22.16 -6.17 -10.23
CA VAL A 392 -21.47 -7.39 -9.78
C VAL A 392 -21.99 -7.92 -8.45
N GLY A 393 -22.89 -7.19 -7.79
CA GLY A 393 -23.50 -7.62 -6.54
C GLY A 393 -24.46 -6.58 -5.96
N TYR A 394 -25.04 -6.90 -4.81
CA TYR A 394 -25.92 -6.03 -4.05
C TYR A 394 -25.23 -5.59 -2.75
N LEU A 395 -25.59 -4.42 -2.24
CA LEU A 395 -25.20 -4.01 -0.89
C LEU A 395 -25.86 -4.93 0.15
N GLU A 396 -25.18 -5.16 1.28
CA GLU A 396 -25.61 -6.17 2.26
C GLU A 396 -27.01 -5.93 2.81
N ASP A 397 -27.43 -4.67 2.97
CA ASP A 397 -28.78 -4.25 3.37
C ASP A 397 -29.87 -4.60 2.35
N ALA A 398 -29.53 -4.72 1.06
CA ALA A 398 -30.47 -5.07 -0.01
C ALA A 398 -30.77 -6.57 -0.08
N ARG A 399 -29.90 -7.44 0.47
CA ARG A 399 -30.14 -8.89 0.49
C ARG A 399 -31.43 -9.26 1.25
N TYR A 400 -31.85 -8.41 2.17
CA TYR A 400 -33.08 -8.54 2.95
C TYR A 400 -34.32 -7.93 2.26
N ARG A 401 -34.15 -7.07 1.24
CA ARG A 401 -35.25 -6.43 0.48
C ARG A 401 -35.49 -7.08 -0.88
N ARG A 402 -35.17 -8.37 -1.02
CA ARG A 402 -35.20 -9.11 -2.29
C ARG A 402 -36.59 -9.16 -2.95
N ASP A 403 -37.64 -8.85 -2.20
CA ASP A 403 -39.02 -8.92 -2.66
C ASP A 403 -39.48 -7.73 -3.53
N TYR A 404 -38.72 -6.62 -3.61
CA TYR A 404 -39.21 -5.39 -4.24
C TYR A 404 -38.77 -5.15 -5.70
N TYR A 405 -37.71 -5.81 -6.21
CA TYR A 405 -37.13 -5.51 -7.53
C TYR A 405 -36.93 -6.73 -8.46
N ALA A 406 -37.65 -7.83 -8.23
CA ALA A 406 -37.49 -9.07 -9.00
C ALA A 406 -37.82 -8.98 -10.51
N ASN A 407 -38.33 -7.85 -11.01
CA ASN A 407 -38.86 -7.73 -12.38
C ASN A 407 -37.98 -6.98 -13.41
N GLU A 408 -36.88 -6.32 -13.04
CA GLU A 408 -36.10 -5.51 -14.00
C GLU A 408 -34.70 -6.05 -14.38
N GLY A 409 -34.22 -7.14 -13.77
CA GLY A 409 -32.81 -7.55 -13.87
C GLY A 409 -32.47 -8.80 -14.70
N ARG A 410 -33.30 -9.21 -15.68
CA ARG A 410 -33.08 -10.48 -16.44
C ARG A 410 -32.12 -10.39 -17.64
N ARG A 411 -31.39 -9.30 -17.85
CA ARG A 411 -30.37 -9.22 -18.91
C ARG A 411 -28.97 -9.12 -18.30
N ASN A 412 -28.14 -10.13 -18.56
CA ASN A 412 -26.70 -10.24 -18.28
C ASN A 412 -26.20 -10.70 -16.89
N GLN A 413 -26.88 -11.63 -16.20
CA GLN A 413 -26.28 -12.35 -15.04
C GLN A 413 -25.65 -13.69 -15.46
N SER A 414 -24.56 -13.68 -16.24
CA SER A 414 -23.84 -14.93 -16.61
C SER A 414 -22.54 -15.13 -15.85
N SER A 415 -22.21 -14.29 -14.86
CA SER A 415 -20.93 -14.35 -14.14
C SER A 415 -21.14 -14.35 -12.63
N ILE A 416 -20.73 -15.43 -11.97
CA ILE A 416 -20.77 -15.55 -10.50
C ILE A 416 -19.53 -14.84 -9.93
N TYR A 417 -19.77 -13.82 -9.11
CA TYR A 417 -18.74 -13.10 -8.36
C TYR A 417 -18.78 -13.49 -6.88
N ARG A 418 -17.62 -13.83 -6.31
CA ARG A 418 -17.44 -13.96 -4.86
C ARG A 418 -16.46 -12.90 -4.37
N PHE A 419 -16.94 -12.01 -3.50
CA PHE A 419 -16.11 -10.99 -2.85
C PHE A 419 -15.58 -11.52 -1.52
N LEU A 420 -14.27 -11.53 -1.41
CA LEU A 420 -13.51 -11.88 -0.22
C LEU A 420 -12.99 -10.56 0.31
N GLY A 421 -13.80 -9.96 1.20
CA GLY A 421 -13.42 -8.78 1.97
C GLY A 421 -12.22 -9.04 2.84
#